data_AF-A0A953YSF6-F1
#
_entry.id   AF-A0A953YSF6-F1
#
_cell.length_a   1.000
_cell.length_b   1.000
_cell.length_c   1.000
_cell.angle_alpha   90.00
_cell.angle_beta   90.00
_cell.angle_gamma   90.00
#
_symmetry.space_group_name_H-M   'P 1'
#
loop_
_entity.id
_entity.type
_entity.pdbx_description
1 polymer ?
#
loop_
_entity_poly.entity_id
_entity_poly.type
_entity_poly.pdbx_seq_one_letter_code
_entity_poly.pdbx_strand_id
1 'polypeptide(L)'
;MRLFLCMLLFVVAAPLVAMDASNVLIVANEKAEGSVEIAEYYAKMRGITSDQLLKISASDKEEITRDEYNKDILEPIKKYVLEHDNILAIVPTRGVPLKVKETDRSDDADIKGGFIPGRDFASVDGELALIRQGDYEIKGAFENPWLNAQEPLKFEDKILVVSRLDGPTVEIAKGLVEKAILAEALGCYGESFLDTRGPNLSGGYKQRDDIMVKVADAWDAGKLKYVHDVQPQVIDLSTRTETLHYYGWYAGSQKPKGAVKFRTGGICIHLHSFSAGTIRVDNKNWVGPLLSWNATCSYGTVYEPLTVGFPYENLFWDRLVKGWSFGEAGQASNQLLSWQAVFCGDPLYTPYPDAYAEKNKRYRDALLVRMVPPAEGEGVPVDETGLVLMDSVQALLQSRADAIKDQLRKNPKGALDAFNDLRFLVSGMDLGDWLSELSGPFNAELERRFDDIKKEIKDDLTNTASFEQALADWKGLPIYEELESYKAELTEDQEKEASKLVKKAQSYVKSERWLKGWSQAAEAVAHKFAASAVEAQSILDDLNKNAAAVAEMKSETDKELAQNVERAQKEFDKGKPDRAAKYLPDDWRWLYPESDQYKAALALDKKIREALAEEK
;
A
#
# COMPACT_ATOMS: atom_id res chain seq x y z
N MET A 1 -32.14 -29.88 -59.94
CA MET A 1 -31.43 -28.83 -59.16
C MET A 1 -31.66 -29.15 -57.70
N ARG A 2 -30.64 -29.69 -56.99
CA ARG A 2 -30.72 -30.01 -55.55
C ARG A 2 -30.50 -28.71 -54.77
N LEU A 3 -31.50 -28.25 -54.02
CA LEU A 3 -31.32 -27.21 -53.00
C LEU A 3 -30.74 -27.87 -51.74
N PHE A 4 -29.54 -27.44 -51.35
CA PHE A 4 -28.96 -27.73 -50.04
C PHE A 4 -29.43 -26.65 -49.05
N LEU A 5 -30.17 -27.06 -48.03
CA LEU A 5 -30.56 -26.22 -46.90
C LEU A 5 -29.45 -26.33 -45.84
N CYS A 6 -28.57 -25.33 -45.75
CA CYS A 6 -27.59 -25.24 -44.66
C CYS A 6 -28.29 -24.70 -43.40
N MET A 7 -28.61 -25.60 -42.47
CA MET A 7 -29.05 -25.24 -41.12
C MET A 7 -27.81 -24.88 -40.30
N LEU A 8 -27.59 -23.58 -40.05
CA LEU A 8 -26.61 -23.10 -39.08
C LEU A 8 -27.14 -23.36 -37.67
N LEU A 9 -26.64 -24.41 -37.03
CA LEU A 9 -26.79 -24.65 -35.59
C LEU A 9 -25.90 -23.64 -34.85
N PHE A 10 -26.50 -22.55 -34.36
CA PHE A 10 -25.91 -21.74 -33.29
C PHE A 10 -25.99 -22.57 -32.01
N VAL A 11 -24.90 -23.23 -31.64
CA VAL A 11 -24.70 -23.72 -30.27
C VAL A 11 -24.47 -22.49 -29.42
N VAL A 12 -25.53 -22.00 -28.77
CA VAL A 12 -25.39 -21.07 -27.64
C VAL A 12 -24.83 -21.91 -26.51
N ALA A 13 -23.51 -21.84 -26.28
CA ALA A 13 -22.94 -22.34 -25.04
C ALA A 13 -23.63 -21.60 -23.91
N ALA A 14 -24.33 -22.32 -23.03
CA ALA A 14 -24.88 -21.72 -21.82
C ALA A 14 -23.70 -21.15 -21.02
N PRO A 15 -23.80 -19.92 -20.48
CA PRO A 15 -22.73 -19.37 -19.68
C PRO A 15 -22.45 -20.33 -18.51
N LEU A 16 -21.17 -20.63 -18.33
CA LEU A 16 -20.68 -21.32 -17.15
C LEU A 16 -21.17 -20.50 -15.93
N VAL A 17 -22.02 -21.07 -15.08
CA VAL A 17 -22.50 -20.36 -13.87
C VAL A 17 -21.34 -20.41 -12.86
N ALA A 18 -20.45 -19.43 -12.96
CA ALA A 18 -19.35 -19.23 -12.03
C ALA A 18 -19.90 -18.79 -10.67
N MET A 19 -19.16 -19.09 -9.59
CA MET A 19 -19.50 -18.59 -8.26
C MET A 19 -19.62 -17.05 -8.24
N ASP A 20 -20.58 -16.54 -7.47
CA ASP A 20 -20.77 -15.10 -7.26
C ASP A 20 -20.77 -14.74 -5.76
N ALA A 21 -21.05 -13.47 -5.46
CA ALA A 21 -21.08 -12.93 -4.10
C ALA A 21 -22.03 -13.72 -3.16
N SER A 22 -23.15 -14.23 -3.68
CA SER A 22 -24.12 -15.00 -2.89
C SER A 22 -23.61 -16.38 -2.46
N ASN A 23 -22.50 -16.85 -3.05
CA ASN A 23 -21.89 -18.14 -2.70
C ASN A 23 -20.76 -18.03 -1.67
N VAL A 24 -20.45 -16.84 -1.17
CA VAL A 24 -19.27 -16.61 -0.33
C VAL A 24 -19.63 -16.50 1.15
N LEU A 25 -18.95 -17.24 2.02
CA LEU A 25 -18.95 -17.00 3.46
C LEU A 25 -17.63 -16.33 3.87
N ILE A 26 -17.70 -15.14 4.44
CA ILE A 26 -16.52 -14.43 4.98
C ILE A 26 -16.36 -14.80 6.45
N VAL A 27 -15.16 -15.19 6.86
CA VAL A 27 -14.85 -15.55 8.24
C VAL A 27 -13.84 -14.58 8.84
N ALA A 28 -14.23 -13.88 9.91
CA ALA A 28 -13.40 -12.94 10.63
C ALA A 28 -13.10 -13.43 12.05
N ASN A 29 -11.85 -13.30 12.50
CA ASN A 29 -11.48 -13.56 13.88
C ASN A 29 -11.57 -12.26 14.70
N GLU A 30 -12.57 -12.16 15.58
CA GLU A 30 -12.81 -10.95 16.39
C GLU A 30 -11.68 -10.63 17.38
N LYS A 31 -10.85 -11.62 17.72
CA LYS A 31 -9.68 -11.44 18.59
C LYS A 31 -8.46 -10.86 17.87
N ALA A 32 -8.47 -10.84 16.54
CA ALA A 32 -7.33 -10.41 15.74
C ALA A 32 -7.54 -9.01 15.16
N GLU A 33 -6.53 -8.15 15.35
CA GLU A 33 -6.54 -6.78 14.83
C GLU A 33 -6.71 -6.75 13.30
N GLY A 34 -7.63 -5.91 12.83
CA GLY A 34 -7.94 -5.70 11.42
C GLY A 34 -8.72 -6.82 10.72
N SER A 35 -8.97 -7.97 11.36
CA SER A 35 -9.67 -9.10 10.74
C SER A 35 -11.10 -8.74 10.30
N VAL A 36 -11.87 -8.14 11.21
CA VAL A 36 -13.24 -7.68 10.94
C VAL A 36 -13.27 -6.54 9.93
N GLU A 37 -12.29 -5.63 9.97
CA GLU A 37 -12.17 -4.55 8.99
C GLU A 37 -12.00 -5.09 7.57
N ILE A 38 -11.12 -6.10 7.37
CA ILE A 38 -10.92 -6.74 6.06
C ILE A 38 -12.21 -7.41 5.60
N ALA A 39 -12.92 -8.09 6.51
CA ALA A 39 -14.16 -8.78 6.19
C ALA A 39 -15.26 -7.82 5.73
N GLU A 40 -15.48 -6.74 6.49
CA GLU A 40 -16.46 -5.70 6.16
C GLU A 40 -16.07 -4.96 4.87
N TYR A 41 -14.78 -4.72 4.66
CA TYR A 41 -14.27 -4.12 3.44
C TYR A 41 -14.53 -5.02 2.22
N TYR A 42 -14.16 -6.30 2.29
CA TYR A 42 -14.41 -7.25 1.21
C TYR A 42 -15.90 -7.39 0.89
N ALA A 43 -16.73 -7.48 1.93
CA ALA A 43 -18.18 -7.56 1.77
C ALA A 43 -18.72 -6.37 0.98
N LYS A 44 -18.30 -5.15 1.36
CA LYS A 44 -18.67 -3.92 0.65
C LYS A 44 -18.21 -3.91 -0.81
N MET A 45 -16.96 -4.29 -1.08
CA MET A 45 -16.39 -4.20 -2.44
C MET A 45 -16.97 -5.23 -3.42
N ARG A 46 -17.41 -6.39 -2.92
CA ARG A 46 -18.04 -7.46 -3.73
C ARG A 46 -19.57 -7.49 -3.64
N GLY A 47 -20.19 -6.63 -2.84
CA GLY A 47 -21.64 -6.66 -2.62
C GLY A 47 -22.13 -7.92 -1.89
N ILE A 48 -21.28 -8.53 -1.06
CA ILE A 48 -21.64 -9.68 -0.22
C ILE A 48 -22.45 -9.17 0.97
N THR A 49 -23.54 -9.86 1.29
CA THR A 49 -24.47 -9.39 2.33
C THR A 49 -23.89 -9.59 3.73
N SER A 50 -24.36 -8.79 4.71
CA SER A 50 -23.82 -8.84 6.07
C SER A 50 -24.10 -10.15 6.80
N ASP A 51 -25.13 -10.89 6.42
CA ASP A 51 -25.44 -12.23 6.94
C ASP A 51 -24.44 -13.30 6.47
N GLN A 52 -23.70 -13.04 5.38
CA GLN A 52 -22.59 -13.86 4.89
C GLN A 52 -21.25 -13.55 5.57
N LEU A 53 -21.25 -12.75 6.65
CA LEU A 53 -20.07 -12.47 7.48
C LEU A 53 -20.20 -13.16 8.84
N LEU A 54 -19.38 -14.19 9.07
CA LEU A 54 -19.31 -14.91 10.33
C LEU A 54 -18.10 -14.45 11.15
N LYS A 55 -18.37 -13.96 12.37
CA LYS A 55 -17.34 -13.63 13.35
C LYS A 55 -17.10 -14.85 14.26
N ILE A 56 -15.84 -15.27 14.37
CA ILE A 56 -15.38 -16.35 15.24
C ILE A 56 -14.40 -15.82 16.28
N SER A 57 -14.14 -16.62 17.32
CA SER A 57 -13.32 -16.23 18.47
C SER A 57 -12.13 -17.17 18.67
N ALA A 58 -11.18 -17.18 17.73
CA ALA A 58 -10.05 -18.10 17.69
C ALA A 58 -8.71 -17.46 18.10
N SER A 59 -7.66 -18.26 18.24
CA SER A 59 -6.27 -17.77 18.38
C SER A 59 -5.91 -16.82 17.23
N ASP A 60 -5.16 -15.76 17.51
CA ASP A 60 -4.65 -14.80 16.51
C ASP A 60 -3.32 -15.25 15.89
N LYS A 61 -2.74 -16.34 16.40
CA LYS A 61 -1.51 -16.96 15.87
C LYS A 61 -1.77 -17.69 14.55
N GLU A 62 -0.73 -17.82 13.73
CA GLU A 62 -0.82 -18.59 12.48
C GLU A 62 -0.93 -20.11 12.71
N GLU A 63 -0.49 -20.64 13.85
CA GLU A 63 -0.58 -22.06 14.19
C GLU A 63 -1.51 -22.27 15.40
N ILE A 64 -2.42 -23.24 15.28
CA ILE A 64 -3.44 -23.59 16.28
C ILE A 64 -3.41 -25.09 16.59
N THR A 65 -3.80 -25.50 17.80
CA THR A 65 -3.94 -26.93 18.11
C THR A 65 -5.18 -27.53 17.44
N ARG A 66 -5.22 -28.86 17.28
CA ARG A 66 -6.37 -29.56 16.70
C ARG A 66 -7.66 -29.35 17.52
N ASP A 67 -7.57 -29.37 18.85
CA ASP A 67 -8.72 -29.15 19.74
C ASP A 67 -9.27 -27.72 19.62
N GLU A 68 -8.39 -26.72 19.62
CA GLU A 68 -8.79 -25.32 19.43
C GLU A 68 -9.35 -25.10 18.01
N TYR A 69 -8.78 -25.73 16.97
CA TYR A 69 -9.34 -25.69 15.62
C TYR A 69 -10.77 -26.25 15.58
N ASN A 70 -10.98 -27.44 16.14
CA ASN A 70 -12.28 -28.09 16.14
C ASN A 70 -13.34 -27.22 16.81
N LYS A 71 -13.02 -26.70 18.00
CA LYS A 71 -13.96 -25.91 18.81
C LYS A 71 -14.16 -24.49 18.30
N ASP A 72 -13.08 -23.76 18.06
CA ASP A 72 -13.13 -22.30 17.85
C ASP A 72 -13.27 -21.91 16.38
N ILE A 73 -13.01 -22.83 15.44
CA ILE A 73 -13.06 -22.60 13.98
C ILE A 73 -14.06 -23.54 13.30
N LEU A 74 -13.85 -24.86 13.38
CA LEU A 74 -14.63 -25.83 12.61
C LEU A 74 -16.10 -25.84 13.04
N GLU A 75 -16.40 -25.98 14.33
CA GLU A 75 -17.78 -26.02 14.85
C GLU A 75 -18.64 -24.82 14.41
N PRO A 76 -18.24 -23.54 14.64
CA PRO A 76 -19.06 -22.40 14.24
C PRO A 76 -19.24 -22.29 12.72
N ILE A 77 -18.18 -22.54 11.93
CA ILE A 77 -18.25 -22.46 10.47
C ILE A 77 -19.10 -23.61 9.91
N LYS A 78 -18.92 -24.84 10.41
CA LYS A 78 -19.71 -26.01 10.02
C LYS A 78 -21.18 -25.79 10.28
N LYS A 79 -21.55 -25.24 11.44
CA LYS A 79 -22.95 -24.89 11.74
C LYS A 79 -23.52 -23.96 10.67
N TYR A 80 -22.83 -22.87 10.36
CA TYR A 80 -23.27 -21.91 9.36
C TYR A 80 -23.43 -22.56 7.97
N VAL A 81 -22.39 -23.25 7.50
CA VAL A 81 -22.35 -23.86 6.15
C VAL A 81 -23.41 -24.93 5.96
N LEU A 82 -23.79 -25.66 7.01
CA LEU A 82 -24.85 -26.67 6.94
C LEU A 82 -26.26 -26.07 6.97
N GLU A 83 -26.42 -24.83 7.44
CA GLU A 83 -27.68 -24.08 7.42
C GLU A 83 -27.89 -23.32 6.08
N HIS A 84 -26.87 -23.24 5.22
CA HIS A 84 -26.86 -22.46 3.97
C HIS A 84 -26.35 -23.29 2.78
N ASP A 85 -27.25 -23.70 1.89
CA ASP A 85 -26.93 -24.52 0.71
C ASP A 85 -26.32 -23.72 -0.45
N ASN A 86 -26.50 -22.39 -0.47
CA ASN A 86 -25.92 -21.50 -1.47
C ASN A 86 -24.41 -21.27 -1.31
N ILE A 87 -23.82 -21.51 -0.14
CA ILE A 87 -22.39 -21.24 0.08
C ILE A 87 -21.54 -22.24 -0.72
N LEU A 88 -20.56 -21.78 -1.48
CA LEU A 88 -19.60 -22.62 -2.21
C LEU A 88 -18.14 -22.27 -1.87
N ALA A 89 -17.92 -21.07 -1.32
CA ALA A 89 -16.61 -20.58 -0.93
C ALA A 89 -16.57 -20.08 0.51
N ILE A 90 -15.45 -20.33 1.20
CA ILE A 90 -15.12 -19.73 2.49
C ILE A 90 -13.92 -18.80 2.31
N VAL A 91 -14.02 -17.60 2.86
CA VAL A 91 -12.97 -16.57 2.84
C VAL A 91 -12.52 -16.25 4.26
N PRO A 92 -11.52 -16.97 4.78
CA PRO A 92 -10.85 -16.58 6.01
C PRO A 92 -10.12 -15.25 5.80
N THR A 93 -10.25 -14.33 6.75
CA THR A 93 -9.50 -13.06 6.74
C THR A 93 -8.28 -13.12 7.66
N ARG A 94 -7.34 -12.18 7.48
CA ARG A 94 -6.17 -12.02 8.34
C ARG A 94 -6.57 -12.09 9.81
N GLY A 95 -5.89 -12.96 10.56
CA GLY A 95 -6.19 -13.23 11.97
C GLY A 95 -6.82 -14.60 12.21
N VAL A 96 -7.46 -15.22 11.22
CA VAL A 96 -7.84 -16.64 11.29
C VAL A 96 -6.56 -17.49 11.19
N PRO A 97 -6.35 -18.49 12.06
CA PRO A 97 -5.17 -19.36 11.99
C PRO A 97 -4.92 -19.94 10.59
N LEU A 98 -3.64 -20.12 10.27
CA LEU A 98 -3.17 -20.59 8.98
C LEU A 98 -3.13 -22.11 8.91
N LYS A 99 -2.72 -22.75 10.00
CA LYS A 99 -2.41 -24.17 10.02
C LYS A 99 -2.67 -24.84 11.36
N VAL A 100 -3.05 -26.11 11.30
CA VAL A 100 -3.29 -26.97 12.44
C VAL A 100 -2.01 -27.72 12.77
N LYS A 101 -1.60 -27.63 14.04
CA LYS A 101 -0.42 -28.32 14.58
C LYS A 101 -0.68 -29.81 14.73
N GLU A 102 0.37 -30.60 14.51
CA GLU A 102 0.37 -32.05 14.78
C GLU A 102 0.08 -32.37 16.25
N THR A 103 -0.81 -33.32 16.51
CA THR A 103 -1.19 -33.74 17.87
C THR A 103 -0.08 -34.55 18.55
N ASP A 104 0.46 -35.57 17.86
CA ASP A 104 1.45 -36.51 18.39
C ASP A 104 2.80 -36.35 17.67
N ARG A 105 3.48 -35.22 17.86
CA ARG A 105 4.75 -34.93 17.18
C ARG A 105 5.81 -35.99 17.51
N SER A 106 6.09 -36.90 16.57
CA SER A 106 7.31 -37.72 16.62
C SER A 106 8.48 -36.88 16.09
N ASP A 107 9.68 -37.02 16.69
CA ASP A 107 10.88 -36.34 16.22
C ASP A 107 11.07 -36.55 14.71
N ASP A 108 11.28 -35.46 13.97
CA ASP A 108 11.38 -35.41 12.50
C ASP A 108 12.56 -36.24 11.92
N ALA A 109 13.36 -36.87 12.78
CA ALA A 109 14.61 -37.57 12.45
C ALA A 109 14.43 -38.86 11.64
N ASP A 110 13.22 -39.45 11.59
CA ASP A 110 12.97 -40.74 10.92
C ASP A 110 12.25 -40.64 9.56
N ILE A 111 11.99 -39.43 9.04
CA ILE A 111 11.28 -39.26 7.75
C ILE A 111 12.24 -39.50 6.58
N LYS A 112 12.46 -40.78 6.23
CA LYS A 112 13.06 -41.18 4.95
C LYS A 112 11.96 -41.34 3.89
N GLY A 113 11.67 -40.26 3.17
CA GLY A 113 11.10 -40.25 1.81
C GLY A 113 9.75 -40.93 1.57
N GLY A 114 8.72 -40.11 1.28
CA GLY A 114 7.50 -40.52 0.58
C GLY A 114 6.33 -40.87 1.48
N PHE A 115 5.28 -40.02 1.43
CA PHE A 115 4.03 -40.04 2.22
C PHE A 115 4.29 -40.12 3.74
N ILE A 116 3.63 -39.29 4.55
CA ILE A 116 3.77 -39.40 6.01
C ILE A 116 2.46 -39.98 6.55
N PRO A 117 2.28 -41.32 6.53
CA PRO A 117 1.10 -41.92 7.14
C PRO A 117 1.02 -41.55 8.62
N GLY A 118 -0.20 -41.27 9.10
CA GLY A 118 -0.46 -41.15 10.54
C GLY A 118 -0.34 -39.76 11.15
N ARG A 119 -0.04 -38.72 10.38
CA ARG A 119 0.07 -37.32 10.86
C ARG A 119 -1.20 -36.54 10.57
N ASP A 120 -1.54 -35.60 11.42
CA ASP A 120 -2.76 -34.79 11.36
C ASP A 120 -2.50 -33.28 11.27
N PHE A 121 -1.28 -32.87 10.91
CA PHE A 121 -1.01 -31.46 10.61
C PHE A 121 -1.49 -31.10 9.20
N ALA A 122 -2.17 -29.98 9.07
CA ALA A 122 -2.74 -29.53 7.82
C ALA A 122 -2.84 -28.00 7.79
N SER A 123 -3.10 -27.44 6.62
CA SER A 123 -3.65 -26.09 6.52
C SER A 123 -5.06 -26.06 7.10
N VAL A 124 -5.43 -24.94 7.73
CA VAL A 124 -6.82 -24.70 8.12
C VAL A 124 -7.72 -24.71 6.88
N ASP A 125 -7.25 -24.15 5.76
CA ASP A 125 -8.01 -24.02 4.52
C ASP A 125 -8.37 -25.40 3.94
N GLY A 126 -7.42 -26.35 3.92
CA GLY A 126 -7.65 -27.70 3.44
C GLY A 126 -8.60 -28.52 4.30
N GLU A 127 -8.73 -28.19 5.59
CA GLU A 127 -9.70 -28.80 6.50
C GLU A 127 -11.10 -28.18 6.32
N LEU A 128 -11.18 -26.86 6.17
CA LEU A 128 -12.43 -26.16 5.90
C LEU A 128 -13.08 -26.59 4.57
N ALA A 129 -12.26 -26.91 3.56
CA ALA A 129 -12.73 -27.41 2.27
C ALA A 129 -13.56 -28.71 2.37
N LEU A 130 -13.39 -29.48 3.45
CA LEU A 130 -14.03 -30.78 3.68
C LEU A 130 -15.25 -30.74 4.60
N ILE A 131 -15.71 -29.55 5.04
CA ILE A 131 -16.85 -29.42 5.96
C ILE A 131 -18.09 -30.21 5.51
N ARG A 132 -18.40 -30.19 4.20
CA ARG A 132 -19.56 -30.88 3.61
C ARG A 132 -19.30 -32.35 3.28
N GLN A 133 -18.04 -32.76 3.20
CA GLN A 133 -17.68 -34.16 3.04
C GLN A 133 -18.11 -35.00 4.25
N GLY A 134 -18.16 -34.38 5.44
CA GLY A 134 -18.56 -35.03 6.68
C GLY A 134 -17.38 -35.73 7.35
N ASP A 135 -17.57 -36.97 7.78
CA ASP A 135 -16.53 -37.74 8.45
C ASP A 135 -15.51 -38.29 7.44
N TYR A 136 -14.22 -38.07 7.71
CA TYR A 136 -13.11 -38.57 6.90
C TYR A 136 -11.89 -38.89 7.78
N GLU A 137 -10.93 -39.64 7.26
CA GLU A 137 -9.67 -39.94 7.95
C GLU A 137 -8.77 -38.71 7.99
N ILE A 138 -8.60 -38.13 9.17
CA ILE A 138 -7.77 -36.92 9.39
C ILE A 138 -6.28 -37.24 9.28
N LYS A 139 -5.86 -38.49 9.54
CA LYS A 139 -4.46 -38.87 9.46
C LYS A 139 -4.02 -39.10 8.01
N GLY A 140 -3.33 -38.12 7.45
CA GLY A 140 -2.83 -38.12 6.08
C GLY A 140 -3.58 -37.12 5.21
N ALA A 141 -3.49 -37.31 3.89
CA ALA A 141 -4.17 -36.45 2.93
C ALA A 141 -5.48 -37.07 2.47
N PHE A 142 -6.46 -36.22 2.16
CA PHE A 142 -7.69 -36.60 1.47
C PHE A 142 -7.58 -36.26 -0.02
N GLU A 143 -7.81 -37.23 -0.91
CA GLU A 143 -7.80 -36.96 -2.35
C GLU A 143 -8.96 -36.07 -2.75
N ASN A 144 -8.68 -34.96 -3.43
CA ASN A 144 -9.72 -34.04 -3.87
C ASN A 144 -10.56 -34.67 -4.99
N PRO A 145 -11.87 -34.97 -4.78
CA PRO A 145 -12.72 -35.55 -5.80
C PRO A 145 -13.00 -34.57 -6.95
N TRP A 146 -12.72 -33.28 -6.74
CA TRP A 146 -12.92 -32.21 -7.71
C TRP A 146 -11.63 -31.83 -8.46
N LEU A 147 -10.57 -32.65 -8.34
CA LEU A 147 -9.37 -32.47 -9.14
C LEU A 147 -9.69 -32.56 -10.65
N ASN A 148 -9.18 -31.61 -11.42
CA ASN A 148 -9.38 -31.50 -12.86
C ASN A 148 -10.86 -31.37 -13.29
N ALA A 149 -11.73 -30.82 -12.45
CA ALA A 149 -13.13 -30.56 -12.79
C ALA A 149 -13.26 -29.73 -14.09
N GLN A 150 -14.25 -30.03 -14.92
CA GLN A 150 -14.51 -29.33 -16.19
C GLN A 150 -15.73 -28.41 -16.14
N GLU A 151 -16.45 -28.43 -15.03
CA GLU A 151 -17.69 -27.67 -14.78
C GLU A 151 -17.57 -26.94 -13.44
N PRO A 152 -18.27 -25.81 -13.23
CA PRO A 152 -18.26 -25.06 -11.98
C PRO A 152 -18.66 -25.88 -10.78
N LEU A 153 -18.20 -25.43 -9.61
CA LEU A 153 -18.47 -26.10 -8.36
C LEU A 153 -19.97 -26.01 -8.03
N LYS A 154 -20.54 -27.11 -7.59
CA LYS A 154 -21.95 -27.19 -7.17
C LYS A 154 -22.05 -27.67 -5.73
N PHE A 155 -23.20 -27.42 -5.11
CA PHE A 155 -23.46 -27.87 -3.76
C PHE A 155 -23.29 -29.39 -3.60
N GLU A 156 -23.69 -30.16 -4.62
CA GLU A 156 -23.63 -31.63 -4.63
C GLU A 156 -22.21 -32.21 -4.64
N ASP A 157 -21.21 -31.41 -5.02
CA ASP A 157 -19.80 -31.84 -5.03
C ASP A 157 -19.25 -32.02 -3.61
N LYS A 158 -19.94 -31.50 -2.58
CA LYS A 158 -19.60 -31.63 -1.15
C LYS A 158 -18.20 -31.15 -0.74
N ILE A 159 -17.56 -30.38 -1.61
CA ILE A 159 -16.30 -29.68 -1.36
C ILE A 159 -16.56 -28.18 -1.41
N LEU A 160 -15.76 -27.40 -0.71
CA LEU A 160 -15.80 -25.94 -0.72
C LEU A 160 -14.51 -25.37 -1.30
N VAL A 161 -14.62 -24.26 -2.02
CA VAL A 161 -13.46 -23.41 -2.33
C VAL A 161 -13.04 -22.70 -1.05
N VAL A 162 -11.75 -22.68 -0.75
CA VAL A 162 -11.21 -21.86 0.35
C VAL A 162 -10.06 -21.02 -0.17
N SER A 163 -10.22 -19.70 -0.09
CA SER A 163 -9.15 -18.75 -0.38
C SER A 163 -9.22 -17.60 0.62
N ARG A 164 -8.07 -17.27 1.22
CA ARG A 164 -7.98 -16.29 2.30
C ARG A 164 -7.59 -14.91 1.82
N LEU A 165 -8.13 -13.89 2.50
CA LEU A 165 -7.70 -12.50 2.42
C LEU A 165 -6.78 -12.21 3.62
N ASP A 166 -5.51 -12.58 3.47
CA ASP A 166 -4.50 -12.52 4.52
C ASP A 166 -3.15 -12.11 3.92
N GLY A 167 -2.23 -11.64 4.76
CA GLY A 167 -0.93 -11.12 4.36
C GLY A 167 -0.23 -10.39 5.50
N PRO A 168 0.97 -9.83 5.26
CA PRO A 168 1.77 -9.20 6.31
C PRO A 168 1.03 -8.09 7.07
N THR A 169 0.26 -7.26 6.35
CA THR A 169 -0.51 -6.16 6.93
C THR A 169 -1.97 -6.17 6.49
N VAL A 170 -2.80 -5.40 7.20
CA VAL A 170 -4.22 -5.20 6.88
C VAL A 170 -4.37 -4.56 5.49
N GLU A 171 -3.50 -3.61 5.16
CA GLU A 171 -3.48 -2.90 3.88
C GLU A 171 -3.15 -3.85 2.73
N ILE A 172 -2.20 -4.78 2.91
CA ILE A 172 -1.89 -5.79 1.89
C ILE A 172 -3.09 -6.71 1.67
N ALA A 173 -3.75 -7.16 2.75
CA ALA A 173 -4.93 -8.03 2.67
C ALA A 173 -6.11 -7.36 1.95
N LYS A 174 -6.44 -6.11 2.31
CA LYS A 174 -7.44 -5.29 1.58
C LYS A 174 -7.01 -5.07 0.13
N GLY A 175 -5.72 -4.85 -0.09
CA GLY A 175 -5.13 -4.70 -1.39
C GLY A 175 -5.29 -5.92 -2.30
N LEU A 176 -5.49 -7.13 -1.79
CA LEU A 176 -5.78 -8.31 -2.63
C LEU A 176 -7.11 -8.14 -3.37
N VAL A 177 -8.13 -7.65 -2.65
CA VAL A 177 -9.47 -7.35 -3.19
C VAL A 177 -9.39 -6.21 -4.18
N GLU A 178 -8.76 -5.10 -3.80
CA GLU A 178 -8.64 -3.91 -4.64
C GLU A 178 -7.98 -4.22 -5.98
N LYS A 179 -6.87 -4.97 -5.95
CA LYS A 179 -6.16 -5.35 -7.16
C LYS A 179 -6.97 -6.31 -8.03
N ALA A 180 -7.74 -7.22 -7.43
CA ALA A 180 -8.61 -8.14 -8.17
C ALA A 180 -9.71 -7.38 -8.92
N ILE A 181 -10.48 -6.53 -8.23
CA ILE A 181 -11.57 -5.76 -8.87
C ILE A 181 -11.04 -4.77 -9.92
N LEU A 182 -9.88 -4.16 -9.69
CA LEU A 182 -9.24 -3.28 -10.66
C LEU A 182 -8.81 -4.06 -11.90
N ALA A 183 -8.21 -5.24 -11.72
CA ALA A 183 -7.81 -6.08 -12.84
C ALA A 183 -8.99 -6.66 -13.62
N GLU A 184 -10.12 -6.94 -12.98
CA GLU A 184 -11.36 -7.35 -13.65
C GLU A 184 -12.01 -6.20 -14.44
N ALA A 185 -12.07 -5.01 -13.84
CA ALA A 185 -12.66 -3.86 -14.50
C ALA A 185 -11.78 -3.30 -15.63
N LEU A 186 -10.45 -3.31 -15.42
CA LEU A 186 -9.49 -2.57 -16.22
C LEU A 186 -8.49 -3.47 -16.93
N GLY A 187 -8.61 -4.79 -16.80
CA GLY A 187 -7.73 -5.78 -17.41
C GLY A 187 -6.31 -5.81 -16.84
N CYS A 188 -5.64 -6.93 -17.09
CA CYS A 188 -4.25 -7.14 -16.73
C CYS A 188 -3.30 -6.66 -17.85
N TYR A 189 -2.17 -6.04 -17.48
CA TYR A 189 -1.10 -5.68 -18.40
C TYR A 189 0.27 -5.96 -17.77
N GLY A 190 1.18 -6.50 -18.58
CA GLY A 190 2.58 -6.72 -18.25
C GLY A 190 3.12 -7.94 -18.98
N GLU A 191 4.28 -8.41 -18.53
CA GLU A 191 4.92 -9.63 -19.01
C GLU A 191 4.92 -10.70 -17.93
N SER A 192 4.64 -11.94 -18.32
CA SER A 192 4.65 -13.10 -17.42
C SER A 192 6.01 -13.78 -17.44
N PHE A 193 6.43 -14.37 -16.32
CA PHE A 193 7.72 -15.07 -16.23
C PHE A 193 7.49 -16.48 -15.72
N LEU A 194 7.85 -17.46 -16.55
CA LEU A 194 7.90 -18.87 -16.21
C LEU A 194 9.37 -19.23 -15.95
N ASP A 195 9.70 -19.54 -14.70
CA ASP A 195 11.06 -19.78 -14.20
C ASP A 195 11.21 -21.26 -13.80
N THR A 196 11.58 -22.07 -14.78
CA THR A 196 11.79 -23.52 -14.64
C THR A 196 13.27 -23.84 -14.53
N ARG A 197 13.61 -25.01 -13.97
CA ARG A 197 15.02 -25.39 -13.70
C ARG A 197 15.67 -26.16 -14.84
N GLY A 198 14.90 -26.57 -15.84
CA GLY A 198 15.40 -27.15 -17.08
C GLY A 198 15.73 -28.65 -17.00
N PRO A 199 16.39 -29.20 -18.03
CA PRO A 199 16.33 -30.64 -18.36
C PRO A 199 17.12 -31.59 -17.44
N ASN A 200 17.94 -31.07 -16.51
CA ASN A 200 18.88 -31.87 -15.72
C ASN A 200 18.27 -32.45 -14.42
N LEU A 201 16.94 -32.51 -14.32
CA LEU A 201 16.22 -33.01 -13.15
C LEU A 201 15.88 -34.51 -13.27
N SER A 202 15.62 -35.14 -12.13
CA SER A 202 15.19 -36.54 -12.05
C SER A 202 14.08 -36.75 -11.02
N GLY A 203 13.34 -37.86 -11.13
CA GLY A 203 12.31 -38.24 -10.16
C GLY A 203 11.15 -37.25 -10.07
N GLY A 204 10.61 -37.06 -8.87
CA GLY A 204 9.47 -36.15 -8.62
C GLY A 204 9.77 -34.69 -8.99
N TYR A 205 11.04 -34.26 -8.96
CA TYR A 205 11.42 -32.92 -9.39
C TYR A 205 11.27 -32.76 -10.90
N LYS A 206 11.74 -33.73 -11.70
CA LYS A 206 11.52 -33.68 -13.16
C LYS A 206 10.04 -33.67 -13.50
N GLN A 207 9.25 -34.51 -12.82
CA GLN A 207 7.81 -34.56 -13.04
C GLN A 207 7.16 -33.21 -12.76
N ARG A 208 7.55 -32.49 -11.70
CA ARG A 208 7.03 -31.15 -11.43
C ARG A 208 7.50 -30.12 -12.44
N ASP A 209 8.78 -30.07 -12.79
CA ASP A 209 9.27 -29.15 -13.82
C ASP A 209 8.54 -29.36 -15.16
N ASP A 210 8.31 -30.62 -15.57
CA ASP A 210 7.57 -30.97 -16.78
C ASP A 210 6.09 -30.51 -16.72
N ILE A 211 5.48 -30.48 -15.52
CA ILE A 211 4.14 -29.92 -15.30
C ILE A 211 4.18 -28.39 -15.38
N MET A 212 5.18 -27.74 -14.78
CA MET A 212 5.37 -26.29 -14.84
C MET A 212 5.52 -25.80 -16.27
N VAL A 213 6.27 -26.51 -17.11
CA VAL A 213 6.44 -26.17 -18.53
C VAL A 213 5.09 -26.08 -19.27
N LYS A 214 4.10 -26.91 -18.90
CA LYS A 214 2.76 -26.88 -19.51
C LYS A 214 1.92 -25.67 -19.13
N VAL A 215 2.37 -24.83 -18.20
CA VAL A 215 1.76 -23.52 -17.96
C VAL A 215 1.87 -22.65 -19.22
N ALA A 216 2.94 -22.81 -20.01
CA ALA A 216 3.11 -22.12 -21.29
C ALA A 216 1.96 -22.43 -22.26
N ASP A 217 1.46 -23.68 -22.31
CA ASP A 217 0.33 -24.06 -23.18
C ASP A 217 -0.94 -23.25 -22.84
N ALA A 218 -1.22 -23.08 -21.54
CA ALA A 218 -2.35 -22.29 -21.07
C ALA A 218 -2.14 -20.79 -21.34
N TRP A 219 -0.93 -20.28 -21.14
CA TRP A 219 -0.60 -18.88 -21.44
C TRP A 219 -0.68 -18.57 -22.93
N ASP A 220 -0.25 -19.48 -23.81
CA ASP A 220 -0.44 -19.38 -25.26
C ASP A 220 -1.92 -19.38 -25.64
N ALA A 221 -2.71 -20.30 -25.07
CA ALA A 221 -4.15 -20.36 -25.30
C ALA A 221 -4.86 -19.06 -24.85
N GLY A 222 -4.44 -18.51 -23.71
CA GLY A 222 -4.89 -17.22 -23.18
C GLY A 222 -4.25 -16.00 -23.84
N LYS A 223 -3.35 -16.18 -24.82
CA LYS A 223 -2.60 -15.11 -25.52
C LYS A 223 -1.84 -14.18 -24.55
N LEU A 224 -1.32 -14.73 -23.46
CA LEU A 224 -0.54 -14.00 -22.47
C LEU A 224 0.91 -13.88 -22.93
N LYS A 225 1.49 -12.69 -22.79
CA LYS A 225 2.93 -12.49 -23.05
C LYS A 225 3.74 -13.13 -21.94
N TYR A 226 4.76 -13.91 -22.29
CA TYR A 226 5.64 -14.50 -21.30
C TYR A 226 7.08 -14.70 -21.78
N VAL A 227 7.99 -14.77 -20.81
CA VAL A 227 9.37 -15.23 -20.95
C VAL A 227 9.51 -16.54 -20.19
N HIS A 228 10.05 -17.56 -20.86
CA HIS A 228 10.39 -18.84 -20.24
C HIS A 228 11.89 -18.90 -19.95
N ASP A 229 12.24 -18.79 -18.67
CA ASP A 229 13.58 -19.04 -18.16
C ASP A 229 13.72 -20.54 -17.81
N VAL A 230 14.79 -21.15 -18.31
CA VAL A 230 15.14 -22.56 -18.11
C VAL A 230 16.49 -22.72 -17.41
N GLN A 231 17.05 -21.61 -16.92
CA GLN A 231 18.33 -21.63 -16.22
C GLN A 231 18.17 -22.26 -14.83
N PRO A 232 19.22 -22.92 -14.31
CA PRO A 232 19.14 -23.57 -12.99
C PRO A 232 19.05 -22.57 -11.82
N GLN A 233 19.29 -21.29 -12.06
CA GLN A 233 19.26 -20.22 -11.06
C GLN A 233 17.90 -19.55 -11.07
N VAL A 234 17.36 -19.25 -9.89
CA VAL A 234 16.11 -18.50 -9.76
C VAL A 234 16.29 -17.11 -10.36
N ILE A 235 15.29 -16.69 -11.14
CA ILE A 235 15.28 -15.38 -11.77
C ILE A 235 15.35 -14.27 -10.71
N ASP A 236 16.21 -13.28 -10.93
CA ASP A 236 16.23 -12.09 -10.10
C ASP A 236 15.09 -11.15 -10.52
N LEU A 237 13.96 -11.24 -9.82
CA LEU A 237 12.76 -10.46 -10.11
C LEU A 237 12.99 -8.94 -10.08
N SER A 238 14.03 -8.45 -9.38
CA SER A 238 14.35 -7.01 -9.36
C SER A 238 14.94 -6.48 -10.67
N THR A 239 15.35 -7.39 -11.57
CA THR A 239 15.86 -7.05 -12.90
C THR A 239 14.76 -6.97 -13.95
N ARG A 240 13.52 -7.29 -13.57
CA ARG A 240 12.36 -7.32 -14.46
C ARG A 240 11.47 -6.12 -14.19
N THR A 241 11.02 -5.49 -15.27
CA THR A 241 10.07 -4.39 -15.24
C THR A 241 8.71 -4.88 -15.69
N GLU A 242 7.63 -4.35 -15.15
CA GLU A 242 6.27 -4.65 -15.60
C GLU A 242 5.89 -6.15 -15.47
N THR A 243 6.46 -6.86 -14.49
CA THR A 243 6.12 -8.26 -14.23
C THR A 243 4.67 -8.39 -13.79
N LEU A 244 3.85 -9.07 -14.60
CA LEU A 244 2.45 -9.37 -14.29
C LEU A 244 2.34 -10.70 -13.54
N HIS A 245 2.64 -11.80 -14.21
CA HIS A 245 2.63 -13.12 -13.60
C HIS A 245 4.03 -13.62 -13.34
N TYR A 246 4.20 -14.34 -12.25
CA TYR A 246 5.43 -15.02 -11.94
C TYR A 246 5.10 -16.44 -11.53
N TYR A 247 5.78 -17.40 -12.14
CA TYR A 247 5.77 -18.76 -11.66
C TYR A 247 7.17 -19.33 -11.71
N GLY A 248 7.78 -19.50 -10.54
CA GLY A 248 9.13 -20.07 -10.41
C GLY A 248 9.21 -21.10 -9.31
N TRP A 249 10.39 -21.70 -9.10
CA TRP A 249 10.52 -22.70 -8.05
C TRP A 249 11.91 -22.94 -7.45
N TYR A 250 11.85 -23.60 -6.29
CA TYR A 250 12.92 -24.30 -5.57
C TYR A 250 13.88 -23.47 -4.72
N ALA A 251 13.72 -22.14 -4.62
CA ALA A 251 14.49 -21.36 -3.65
C ALA A 251 13.80 -21.34 -2.29
N GLY A 252 14.58 -21.49 -1.22
CA GLY A 252 14.07 -21.57 0.16
C GLY A 252 13.35 -20.33 0.66
N SER A 253 13.83 -19.19 0.22
CA SER A 253 13.27 -17.87 0.48
C SER A 253 13.80 -16.94 -0.58
N GLN A 254 13.05 -15.89 -0.84
CA GLN A 254 13.47 -14.85 -1.76
C GLN A 254 14.64 -14.01 -1.22
N LYS A 255 15.50 -13.50 -2.12
CA LYS A 255 16.52 -12.47 -1.87
C LYS A 255 16.81 -11.66 -3.15
N PRO A 256 15.89 -10.80 -3.62
CA PRO A 256 16.15 -9.98 -4.80
C PRO A 256 17.27 -8.99 -4.52
N LYS A 257 18.04 -8.61 -5.55
CA LYS A 257 19.14 -7.65 -5.39
C LYS A 257 18.66 -6.20 -5.29
N GLY A 258 17.43 -5.93 -5.73
CA GLY A 258 16.78 -4.62 -5.68
C GLY A 258 15.28 -4.72 -5.38
N ALA A 259 14.57 -3.62 -5.59
CA ALA A 259 13.13 -3.56 -5.39
C ALA A 259 12.38 -4.42 -6.42
N VAL A 260 11.32 -5.08 -5.95
CA VAL A 260 10.41 -5.88 -6.79
C VAL A 260 9.00 -5.30 -6.62
N LYS A 261 8.30 -5.09 -7.74
CA LYS A 261 6.89 -4.66 -7.73
C LYS A 261 6.16 -5.28 -8.92
N PHE A 262 5.19 -6.13 -8.64
CA PHE A 262 4.32 -6.77 -9.62
C PHE A 262 3.20 -5.83 -10.07
N ARG A 263 2.71 -6.05 -11.29
CA ARG A 263 1.57 -5.33 -11.86
C ARG A 263 0.26 -5.76 -11.20
N THR A 264 -0.68 -4.83 -11.13
CA THR A 264 -2.08 -5.10 -10.72
C THR A 264 -2.67 -6.25 -11.54
N GLY A 265 -3.32 -7.19 -10.87
CA GLY A 265 -3.86 -8.42 -11.45
C GLY A 265 -2.89 -9.61 -11.45
N GLY A 266 -1.63 -9.38 -11.04
CA GLY A 266 -0.59 -10.39 -11.06
C GLY A 266 -0.82 -11.56 -10.11
N ILE A 267 -1.02 -12.76 -10.66
CA ILE A 267 -0.91 -14.04 -9.95
C ILE A 267 0.57 -14.45 -9.91
N CYS A 268 1.15 -14.49 -8.71
CA CYS A 268 2.57 -14.74 -8.50
C CYS A 268 2.76 -15.90 -7.54
N ILE A 269 3.51 -16.93 -7.95
CA ILE A 269 3.63 -18.19 -7.22
C ILE A 269 5.10 -18.62 -7.25
N HIS A 270 5.58 -19.18 -6.15
CA HIS A 270 6.88 -19.83 -6.11
C HIS A 270 6.75 -21.22 -5.47
N LEU A 271 6.98 -22.27 -6.26
CA LEU A 271 6.92 -23.64 -5.76
C LEU A 271 8.15 -23.90 -4.89
N HIS A 272 7.93 -23.95 -3.58
CA HIS A 272 8.92 -24.35 -2.59
C HIS A 272 8.17 -24.93 -1.39
N SER A 273 8.74 -25.96 -0.75
CA SER A 273 8.18 -26.51 0.49
C SER A 273 8.06 -25.39 1.53
N PHE A 274 6.96 -25.31 2.27
CA PHE A 274 6.76 -24.21 3.22
C PHE A 274 6.72 -22.81 2.56
N SER A 275 6.43 -22.69 1.26
CA SER A 275 6.29 -21.38 0.57
C SER A 275 5.28 -20.45 1.26
N ALA A 276 4.29 -21.02 1.94
CA ALA A 276 3.32 -20.35 2.81
C ALA A 276 3.47 -20.77 4.28
N GLY A 277 4.67 -21.17 4.73
CA GLY A 277 4.92 -21.56 6.11
C GLY A 277 4.60 -20.47 7.14
N THR A 278 4.69 -19.22 6.67
CA THR A 278 4.05 -18.01 7.20
C THR A 278 3.62 -17.17 5.99
N ILE A 279 2.53 -16.41 6.15
CA ILE A 279 2.08 -15.43 5.13
C ILE A 279 2.03 -14.02 5.70
N ARG A 280 2.21 -13.88 7.03
CA ARG A 280 2.16 -12.59 7.74
C ARG A 280 3.54 -11.93 7.92
N VAL A 281 4.57 -12.44 7.24
CA VAL A 281 5.93 -11.90 7.26
C VAL A 281 6.35 -11.58 5.82
N ASP A 282 6.81 -10.36 5.57
CA ASP A 282 7.13 -9.82 4.23
C ASP A 282 8.48 -10.28 3.66
N ASN A 283 9.33 -10.89 4.47
CA ASN A 283 10.71 -11.24 4.11
C ASN A 283 11.07 -12.72 4.35
N LYS A 284 10.07 -13.57 4.61
CA LYS A 284 10.25 -15.00 4.90
C LYS A 284 9.40 -15.85 3.98
N ASN A 285 9.94 -17.00 3.56
CA ASN A 285 9.29 -17.90 2.60
C ASN A 285 8.99 -17.16 1.27
N TRP A 286 7.79 -17.31 0.71
CA TRP A 286 7.44 -16.73 -0.59
C TRP A 286 6.10 -16.01 -0.62
N VAL A 287 5.03 -16.57 -0.06
CA VAL A 287 3.69 -15.95 -0.18
C VAL A 287 3.68 -14.54 0.42
N GLY A 288 4.09 -14.36 1.68
CA GLY A 288 4.15 -13.04 2.33
C GLY A 288 4.97 -11.99 1.52
N PRO A 289 6.20 -12.32 1.10
CA PRO A 289 6.98 -11.45 0.20
C PRO A 289 6.31 -11.13 -1.13
N LEU A 290 5.76 -12.12 -1.84
CA LEU A 290 5.11 -11.91 -3.14
C LEU A 290 3.92 -10.94 -3.00
N LEU A 291 3.10 -11.10 -1.95
CA LEU A 291 2.00 -10.18 -1.65
C LEU A 291 2.51 -8.77 -1.33
N SER A 292 3.61 -8.65 -0.58
CA SER A 292 4.24 -7.37 -0.25
C SER A 292 4.83 -6.66 -1.48
N TRP A 293 5.23 -7.43 -2.50
CA TRP A 293 5.64 -6.91 -3.80
C TRP A 293 4.49 -6.68 -4.76
N ASN A 294 3.28 -6.48 -4.25
CA ASN A 294 2.08 -6.13 -5.01
C ASN A 294 1.46 -7.28 -5.84
N ALA A 295 1.77 -8.54 -5.54
CA ALA A 295 1.01 -9.64 -6.14
C ALA A 295 -0.47 -9.56 -5.74
N THR A 296 -1.36 -9.80 -6.70
CA THR A 296 -2.82 -9.82 -6.49
C THR A 296 -3.27 -11.12 -5.86
N CYS A 297 -2.67 -12.22 -6.30
CA CYS A 297 -2.89 -13.53 -5.70
C CYS A 297 -1.57 -14.31 -5.61
N SER A 298 -1.50 -15.19 -4.64
CA SER A 298 -0.41 -16.17 -4.47
C SER A 298 -0.97 -17.41 -3.79
N TYR A 299 -0.31 -18.55 -3.96
CA TYR A 299 -0.56 -19.73 -3.13
C TYR A 299 0.75 -20.39 -2.75
N GLY A 300 0.69 -21.27 -1.76
CA GLY A 300 1.85 -22.03 -1.31
C GLY A 300 1.44 -23.12 -0.34
N THR A 301 2.41 -23.65 0.40
CA THR A 301 2.15 -24.71 1.38
C THR A 301 2.61 -24.34 2.78
N VAL A 302 1.83 -24.68 3.80
CA VAL A 302 2.06 -24.29 5.21
C VAL A 302 3.05 -25.20 5.94
N TYR A 303 3.14 -26.45 5.48
CA TYR A 303 4.12 -27.46 5.87
C TYR A 303 4.70 -28.15 4.63
N GLU A 304 5.52 -29.19 4.81
CA GLU A 304 6.09 -30.00 3.73
C GLU A 304 4.96 -30.74 2.97
N PRO A 305 4.76 -30.46 1.67
CA PRO A 305 3.69 -31.07 0.90
C PRO A 305 4.11 -32.34 0.17
N LEU A 306 5.42 -32.63 0.07
CA LEU A 306 6.01 -33.51 -0.95
C LEU A 306 5.76 -32.96 -2.36
N THR A 307 6.44 -33.50 -3.39
CA THR A 307 6.24 -33.02 -4.77
C THR A 307 4.80 -33.20 -5.27
N VAL A 308 4.07 -34.19 -4.75
CA VAL A 308 2.69 -34.49 -5.15
C VAL A 308 1.66 -33.55 -4.49
N GLY A 309 1.95 -32.97 -3.32
CA GLY A 309 0.98 -32.17 -2.57
C GLY A 309 0.88 -30.71 -3.00
N PHE A 310 1.60 -30.29 -4.04
CA PHE A 310 1.39 -28.99 -4.68
C PHE A 310 0.19 -29.05 -5.64
N PRO A 311 -0.59 -27.95 -5.79
CA PRO A 311 -1.58 -27.83 -6.85
C PRO A 311 -0.96 -28.09 -8.24
N TYR A 312 -1.72 -28.67 -9.17
CA TYR A 312 -1.28 -28.88 -10.56
C TYR A 312 -1.41 -27.59 -11.36
N GLU A 313 -0.27 -26.98 -11.65
CA GLU A 313 -0.22 -25.60 -12.08
C GLU A 313 -0.66 -25.41 -13.54
N ASN A 314 -0.46 -26.45 -14.35
CA ASN A 314 -1.03 -26.53 -15.68
C ASN A 314 -2.58 -26.58 -15.65
N LEU A 315 -3.18 -27.24 -14.66
CA LEU A 315 -4.64 -27.27 -14.49
C LEU A 315 -5.15 -25.92 -13.98
N PHE A 316 -4.45 -25.34 -13.01
CA PHE A 316 -4.76 -24.03 -12.45
C PHE A 316 -4.84 -22.96 -13.55
N TRP A 317 -3.79 -22.87 -14.38
CA TRP A 317 -3.75 -21.90 -15.47
C TRP A 317 -4.71 -22.22 -16.60
N ASP A 318 -4.93 -23.50 -16.93
CA ASP A 318 -5.94 -23.89 -17.92
C ASP A 318 -7.35 -23.43 -17.53
N ARG A 319 -7.71 -23.51 -16.24
CA ARG A 319 -9.01 -22.99 -15.76
C ARG A 319 -9.09 -21.47 -15.80
N LEU A 320 -8.05 -20.78 -15.35
CA LEU A 320 -8.02 -19.31 -15.39
C LEU A 320 -8.25 -18.76 -16.79
N VAL A 321 -7.53 -19.27 -17.80
CA VAL A 321 -7.67 -18.78 -19.19
C VAL A 321 -8.98 -19.20 -19.87
N LYS A 322 -9.75 -20.11 -19.24
CA LYS A 322 -11.13 -20.46 -19.60
C LYS A 322 -12.17 -19.68 -18.81
N GLY A 323 -11.76 -18.63 -18.09
CA GLY A 323 -12.67 -17.74 -17.38
C GLY A 323 -13.13 -18.22 -16.01
N TRP A 324 -12.45 -19.20 -15.41
CA TRP A 324 -12.74 -19.62 -14.04
C TRP A 324 -12.15 -18.62 -13.04
N SER A 325 -12.76 -18.52 -11.87
CA SER A 325 -12.23 -17.69 -10.80
C SER A 325 -10.95 -18.27 -10.21
N PHE A 326 -10.16 -17.44 -9.53
CA PHE A 326 -8.95 -17.86 -8.80
C PHE A 326 -9.24 -18.97 -7.80
N GLY A 327 -10.37 -18.88 -7.08
CA GLY A 327 -10.79 -19.88 -6.11
C GLY A 327 -11.15 -21.22 -6.76
N GLU A 328 -11.95 -21.22 -7.83
CA GLU A 328 -12.32 -22.44 -8.55
C GLU A 328 -11.12 -23.07 -9.25
N ALA A 329 -10.28 -22.28 -9.92
CA ALA A 329 -9.04 -22.76 -10.51
C ALA A 329 -8.10 -23.38 -9.45
N GLY A 330 -8.01 -22.75 -8.28
CA GLY A 330 -7.26 -23.25 -7.13
C GLY A 330 -7.77 -24.62 -6.66
N GLN A 331 -9.07 -24.72 -6.42
CA GLN A 331 -9.69 -25.96 -5.97
C GLN A 331 -9.61 -27.08 -7.02
N ALA A 332 -9.80 -26.78 -8.31
CA ALA A 332 -9.73 -27.76 -9.39
C ALA A 332 -8.30 -28.24 -9.68
N SER A 333 -7.28 -27.51 -9.23
CA SER A 333 -5.88 -27.89 -9.37
C SER A 333 -5.29 -28.56 -8.14
N ASN A 334 -5.88 -28.35 -6.96
CA ASN A 334 -5.37 -28.91 -5.72
C ASN A 334 -5.63 -30.41 -5.64
N GLN A 335 -4.58 -31.23 -5.58
CA GLN A 335 -4.71 -32.68 -5.50
C GLN A 335 -5.18 -33.16 -4.14
N LEU A 336 -4.73 -32.51 -3.06
CA LEU A 336 -4.83 -33.02 -1.70
C LEU A 336 -5.49 -31.99 -0.78
N LEU A 337 -6.53 -32.43 -0.07
CA LEU A 337 -7.24 -31.74 1.01
C LEU A 337 -6.87 -32.35 2.36
N SER A 338 -7.23 -31.68 3.47
CA SER A 338 -6.62 -31.97 4.80
C SER A 338 -5.08 -32.08 4.68
N TRP A 339 -4.50 -31.20 3.87
CA TRP A 339 -3.08 -31.17 3.54
C TRP A 339 -2.60 -29.73 3.52
N GLN A 340 -1.53 -29.43 2.79
CA GLN A 340 -0.72 -28.24 3.08
C GLN A 340 -1.02 -27.00 2.23
N ALA A 341 -1.79 -27.11 1.14
CA ALA A 341 -2.01 -26.00 0.21
C ALA A 341 -2.90 -24.90 0.80
N VAL A 342 -2.53 -23.64 0.59
CA VAL A 342 -3.31 -22.44 0.94
C VAL A 342 -3.29 -21.43 -0.20
N PHE A 343 -4.44 -20.83 -0.49
CA PHE A 343 -4.62 -19.85 -1.56
C PHE A 343 -4.91 -18.47 -0.97
N CYS A 344 -4.07 -17.47 -1.27
CA CYS A 344 -4.22 -16.10 -0.80
C CYS A 344 -4.62 -15.18 -1.96
N GLY A 345 -5.84 -14.66 -1.90
CA GLY A 345 -6.44 -13.88 -2.97
C GLY A 345 -7.96 -13.84 -2.82
N ASP A 346 -8.59 -13.01 -3.64
CA ASP A 346 -10.05 -12.97 -3.77
C ASP A 346 -10.51 -14.23 -4.54
N PRO A 347 -11.36 -15.12 -3.97
CA PRO A 347 -11.79 -16.33 -4.65
C PRO A 347 -12.68 -16.06 -5.87
N LEU A 348 -13.29 -14.88 -5.97
CA LEU A 348 -14.12 -14.47 -7.12
C LEU A 348 -13.28 -13.86 -8.25
N TYR A 349 -11.97 -13.66 -8.03
CA TYR A 349 -11.10 -13.02 -9.00
C TYR A 349 -11.07 -13.76 -10.35
N THR A 350 -11.63 -13.16 -11.40
CA THR A 350 -11.73 -13.75 -12.74
C THR A 350 -11.01 -12.87 -13.77
N PRO A 351 -9.68 -13.01 -13.95
CA PRO A 351 -8.90 -12.13 -14.84
C PRO A 351 -9.14 -12.33 -16.34
N TYR A 352 -9.52 -13.53 -16.74
CA TYR A 352 -9.58 -13.94 -18.15
C TYR A 352 -10.93 -14.55 -18.53
N PRO A 353 -12.07 -13.85 -18.31
CA PRO A 353 -13.37 -14.33 -18.76
C PRO A 353 -13.43 -14.45 -20.29
N ASP A 354 -14.47 -15.10 -20.80
CA ASP A 354 -14.73 -15.14 -22.23
C ASP A 354 -14.72 -13.72 -22.84
N ALA A 355 -13.98 -13.58 -23.94
CA ALA A 355 -13.75 -12.30 -24.60
C ALA A 355 -13.21 -11.18 -23.66
N TYR A 356 -12.40 -11.53 -22.65
CA TYR A 356 -11.85 -10.58 -21.66
C TYR A 356 -11.27 -9.30 -22.27
N ALA A 357 -10.57 -9.38 -23.41
CA ALA A 357 -9.98 -8.21 -24.05
C ALA A 357 -11.05 -7.18 -24.47
N GLU A 358 -12.17 -7.64 -25.05
CA GLU A 358 -13.28 -6.80 -25.46
C GLU A 358 -14.10 -6.31 -24.26
N LYS A 359 -14.37 -7.23 -23.30
CA LYS A 359 -15.08 -6.92 -22.06
C LYS A 359 -14.35 -5.85 -21.24
N ASN A 360 -13.05 -6.01 -21.02
CA ASN A 360 -12.23 -5.07 -20.27
C ASN A 360 -12.11 -3.73 -21.00
N LYS A 361 -12.00 -3.72 -22.34
CA LYS A 361 -12.05 -2.46 -23.10
C LYS A 361 -13.37 -1.73 -22.87
N ARG A 362 -14.50 -2.44 -22.98
CA ARG A 362 -15.83 -1.87 -22.76
C ARG A 362 -16.00 -1.32 -21.35
N TYR A 363 -15.50 -2.03 -20.34
CA TYR A 363 -15.53 -1.58 -18.95
C TYR A 363 -14.63 -0.37 -18.70
N ARG A 364 -13.43 -0.31 -19.30
CA ARG A 364 -12.59 0.89 -19.25
C ARG A 364 -13.29 2.10 -19.88
N ASP A 365 -13.86 1.93 -21.08
CA ASP A 365 -14.58 2.99 -21.78
C ASP A 365 -15.77 3.49 -20.93
N ALA A 366 -16.50 2.56 -20.29
CA ALA A 366 -17.62 2.89 -19.40
C ALA A 366 -17.19 3.60 -18.11
N LEU A 367 -16.11 3.14 -17.47
CA LEU A 367 -15.56 3.77 -16.28
C LEU A 367 -15.05 5.18 -16.60
N LEU A 368 -14.36 5.36 -17.73
CA LEU A 368 -13.90 6.68 -18.19
C LEU A 368 -15.06 7.66 -18.34
N VAL A 369 -16.14 7.26 -19.00
CA VAL A 369 -17.34 8.09 -19.14
C VAL A 369 -18.00 8.40 -17.78
N ARG A 370 -17.91 7.51 -16.79
CA ARG A 370 -18.43 7.76 -15.44
C ARG A 370 -17.56 8.70 -14.63
N MET A 371 -16.24 8.56 -14.73
CA MET A 371 -15.28 9.35 -13.97
C MET A 371 -15.06 10.75 -14.58
N VAL A 372 -15.11 10.84 -15.91
CA VAL A 372 -14.98 12.08 -16.70
C VAL A 372 -16.09 12.11 -17.75
N PRO A 373 -17.31 12.55 -17.38
CA PRO A 373 -18.44 12.58 -18.31
C PRO A 373 -18.18 13.49 -19.51
N PRO A 374 -18.32 13.01 -20.75
CA PRO A 374 -18.19 13.87 -21.93
C PRO A 374 -19.32 14.92 -21.95
N ALA A 375 -19.08 16.06 -22.59
CA ALA A 375 -20.07 17.12 -22.74
C ALA A 375 -21.32 16.67 -23.51
N GLU A 376 -21.16 15.75 -24.46
CA GLU A 376 -22.23 15.10 -25.22
C GLU A 376 -21.89 13.61 -25.42
N GLY A 377 -22.87 12.72 -25.27
CA GLY A 377 -22.71 11.28 -25.49
C GLY A 377 -23.64 10.41 -24.64
N GLU A 378 -23.98 9.22 -25.13
CA GLU A 378 -24.67 8.19 -24.33
C GLU A 378 -23.66 7.39 -23.50
N GLY A 379 -24.10 6.88 -22.34
CA GLY A 379 -23.27 6.01 -21.51
C GLY A 379 -22.90 4.72 -22.23
N VAL A 380 -21.71 4.19 -21.95
CA VAL A 380 -21.31 2.87 -22.47
C VAL A 380 -22.08 1.80 -21.70
N PRO A 381 -22.93 0.99 -22.35
CA PRO A 381 -23.71 -0.02 -21.66
C PRO A 381 -22.76 -1.06 -21.06
N VAL A 382 -23.13 -1.70 -19.96
CA VAL A 382 -22.41 -2.83 -19.35
C VAL A 382 -23.43 -3.84 -18.80
N ASP A 383 -22.98 -5.05 -18.48
CA ASP A 383 -23.80 -6.03 -17.75
C ASP A 383 -23.84 -5.69 -16.24
N GLU A 384 -24.67 -6.42 -15.48
CA GLU A 384 -24.86 -6.19 -14.04
C GLU A 384 -23.56 -6.35 -13.25
N THR A 385 -22.77 -7.38 -13.55
CA THR A 385 -21.43 -7.58 -12.97
C THR A 385 -20.52 -6.38 -13.22
N GLY A 386 -20.54 -5.84 -14.44
CA GLY A 386 -19.78 -4.65 -14.81
C GLY A 386 -20.22 -3.40 -14.04
N LEU A 387 -21.53 -3.23 -13.80
CA LEU A 387 -22.04 -2.12 -12.97
C LEU A 387 -21.48 -2.16 -11.56
N VAL A 388 -21.57 -3.33 -10.90
CA VAL A 388 -21.05 -3.52 -9.53
C VAL A 388 -19.54 -3.26 -9.49
N LEU A 389 -18.78 -3.80 -10.44
CA LEU A 389 -17.33 -3.58 -10.54
C LEU A 389 -17.00 -2.09 -10.71
N MET A 390 -17.71 -1.38 -11.58
CA MET A 390 -17.47 0.05 -11.78
C MET A 390 -17.81 0.89 -10.56
N ASP A 391 -18.90 0.60 -9.86
CA ASP A 391 -19.27 1.33 -8.62
C ASP A 391 -18.17 1.15 -7.56
N SER A 392 -17.69 -0.09 -7.39
CA SER A 392 -16.59 -0.42 -6.47
C SER A 392 -15.27 0.25 -6.87
N VAL A 393 -14.90 0.19 -8.15
CA VAL A 393 -13.66 0.81 -8.65
C VAL A 393 -13.72 2.34 -8.56
N GLN A 394 -14.85 2.96 -8.92
CA GLN A 394 -15.03 4.40 -8.80
C GLN A 394 -14.92 4.84 -7.34
N ALA A 395 -15.58 4.14 -6.42
CA ALA A 395 -15.49 4.44 -4.99
C ALA A 395 -14.06 4.29 -4.45
N LEU A 396 -13.33 3.24 -4.87
CA LEU A 396 -11.92 3.03 -4.50
C LEU A 396 -11.02 4.17 -4.99
N LEU A 397 -11.11 4.49 -6.28
CA LEU A 397 -10.28 5.50 -6.91
C LEU A 397 -10.56 6.90 -6.33
N GLN A 398 -11.84 7.23 -6.11
CA GLN A 398 -12.25 8.48 -5.46
C GLN A 398 -11.74 8.56 -4.01
N SER A 399 -11.89 7.49 -3.23
CA SER A 399 -11.42 7.45 -1.85
C SER A 399 -9.89 7.64 -1.76
N ARG A 400 -9.12 7.05 -2.68
CA ARG A 400 -7.66 7.24 -2.74
C ARG A 400 -7.31 8.68 -3.14
N ALA A 401 -8.02 9.24 -4.11
CA ALA A 401 -7.83 10.63 -4.53
C ALA A 401 -8.10 11.62 -3.38
N ASP A 402 -9.18 11.43 -2.63
CA ASP A 402 -9.54 12.30 -1.52
C ASP A 402 -8.56 12.16 -0.36
N ALA A 403 -8.10 10.95 -0.05
CA ALA A 403 -7.04 10.73 0.93
C ALA A 403 -5.73 11.44 0.56
N ILE A 404 -5.33 11.42 -0.72
CA ILE A 404 -4.16 12.16 -1.23
C ILE A 404 -4.36 13.67 -1.03
N LYS A 405 -5.52 14.22 -1.38
CA LYS A 405 -5.84 15.64 -1.19
C LYS A 405 -5.82 16.06 0.27
N ASP A 406 -6.37 15.23 1.17
CA ASP A 406 -6.37 15.48 2.61
C ASP A 406 -4.96 15.43 3.20
N GLN A 407 -4.13 14.51 2.70
CA GLN A 407 -2.75 14.35 3.13
C GLN A 407 -1.85 15.48 2.61
N LEU A 408 -2.14 16.04 1.43
CA LEU A 408 -1.34 17.10 0.81
C LEU A 408 -1.10 18.30 1.73
N ARG A 409 -2.10 18.67 2.54
CA ARG A 409 -1.98 19.79 3.49
C ARG A 409 -1.08 19.49 4.70
N LYS A 410 -0.99 18.21 5.09
CA LYS A 410 -0.38 17.75 6.34
C LYS A 410 1.00 17.11 6.13
N ASN A 411 1.17 16.39 5.02
CA ASN A 411 2.36 15.62 4.67
C ASN A 411 2.48 15.52 3.12
N PRO A 412 3.01 16.57 2.46
CA PRO A 412 3.13 16.63 1.00
C PRO A 412 3.93 15.46 0.40
N LYS A 413 5.02 15.05 1.05
CA LYS A 413 5.84 13.91 0.61
C LYS A 413 5.03 12.61 0.60
N GLY A 414 4.33 12.33 1.69
CA GLY A 414 3.50 11.13 1.76
C GLY A 414 2.31 11.18 0.79
N ALA A 415 1.77 12.37 0.50
CA ALA A 415 0.74 12.55 -0.52
C ALA A 415 1.26 12.23 -1.93
N LEU A 416 2.51 12.61 -2.24
CA LEU A 416 3.17 12.21 -3.50
C LEU A 416 3.40 10.71 -3.56
N ASP A 417 3.90 10.09 -2.49
CA ASP A 417 4.12 8.64 -2.47
C ASP A 417 2.80 7.90 -2.73
N ALA A 418 1.71 8.32 -2.08
CA ALA A 418 0.37 7.80 -2.30
C ALA A 418 -0.15 8.07 -3.74
N PHE A 419 0.14 9.24 -4.32
CA PHE A 419 -0.19 9.56 -5.71
C PHE A 419 0.60 8.70 -6.70
N ASN A 420 1.89 8.46 -6.46
CA ASN A 420 2.72 7.58 -7.26
C ASN A 420 2.24 6.13 -7.17
N ASP A 421 1.79 5.69 -5.98
CA ASP A 421 1.19 4.37 -5.80
C ASP A 421 -0.14 4.25 -6.53
N LEU A 422 -1.02 5.26 -6.47
CA LEU A 422 -2.26 5.29 -7.25
C LEU A 422 -1.96 5.26 -8.76
N ARG A 423 -1.01 6.08 -9.21
CA ARG A 423 -0.56 6.11 -10.61
C ARG A 423 -0.02 4.76 -11.05
N PHE A 424 0.77 4.10 -10.20
CA PHE A 424 1.27 2.76 -10.47
C PHE A 424 0.12 1.74 -10.55
N LEU A 425 -0.79 1.76 -9.58
CA LEU A 425 -1.93 0.85 -9.48
C LEU A 425 -2.79 0.85 -10.75
N VAL A 426 -3.00 2.04 -11.34
CA VAL A 426 -3.80 2.22 -12.56
C VAL A 426 -2.98 2.42 -13.83
N SER A 427 -1.65 2.34 -13.76
CA SER A 427 -0.79 2.54 -14.93
C SER A 427 -1.10 1.50 -16.01
N GLY A 428 -0.96 1.84 -17.29
CA GLY A 428 -1.31 0.93 -18.40
C GLY A 428 -2.82 0.71 -18.59
N MET A 429 -3.65 1.34 -17.74
CA MET A 429 -5.09 1.51 -17.97
C MET A 429 -5.28 2.89 -18.62
N ASP A 430 -6.23 3.03 -19.54
CA ASP A 430 -6.50 4.31 -20.27
C ASP A 430 -7.10 5.41 -19.36
N LEU A 431 -6.80 5.41 -18.05
CA LEU A 431 -7.22 6.40 -17.07
C LEU A 431 -6.22 7.59 -16.94
N GLY A 432 -5.35 7.76 -17.93
CA GLY A 432 -4.33 8.82 -17.94
C GLY A 432 -4.91 10.23 -17.80
N ASP A 433 -6.05 10.48 -18.46
CA ASP A 433 -6.72 11.78 -18.41
C ASP A 433 -7.33 12.05 -17.03
N TRP A 434 -7.98 11.05 -16.42
CA TRP A 434 -8.49 11.16 -15.05
C TRP A 434 -7.35 11.37 -14.02
N LEU A 435 -6.24 10.65 -14.17
CA LEU A 435 -5.05 10.88 -13.35
C LEU A 435 -4.47 12.29 -13.54
N SER A 436 -4.52 12.81 -14.77
CA SER A 436 -4.08 14.18 -15.08
C SER A 436 -4.98 15.20 -14.38
N GLU A 437 -6.30 14.99 -14.36
CA GLU A 437 -7.23 15.81 -13.60
C GLU A 437 -7.00 15.74 -12.09
N LEU A 438 -6.50 14.63 -11.53
CA LEU A 438 -6.07 14.58 -10.14
C LEU A 438 -4.76 15.34 -9.87
N SER A 439 -3.85 15.36 -10.86
CA SER A 439 -2.60 16.10 -10.76
C SER A 439 -2.80 17.62 -10.79
N GLY A 440 -3.86 18.10 -11.47
CA GLY A 440 -4.17 19.54 -11.57
C GLY A 440 -4.42 20.22 -10.21
N PRO A 441 -5.39 19.79 -9.40
CA PRO A 441 -5.63 20.31 -8.05
C PRO A 441 -4.45 20.11 -7.11
N PHE A 442 -3.68 19.02 -7.28
CA PHE A 442 -2.46 18.78 -6.51
C PHE A 442 -1.39 19.83 -6.82
N ASN A 443 -1.13 20.09 -8.10
CA ASN A 443 -0.21 21.13 -8.56
C ASN A 443 -0.70 22.52 -8.15
N ALA A 444 -1.99 22.82 -8.35
CA ALA A 444 -2.58 24.11 -7.99
C ALA A 444 -2.51 24.40 -6.48
N GLU A 445 -2.67 23.39 -5.62
CA GLU A 445 -2.52 23.59 -4.17
C GLU A 445 -1.05 23.80 -3.76
N LEU A 446 -0.10 23.10 -4.42
CA LEU A 446 1.33 23.35 -4.21
C LEU A 446 1.74 24.75 -4.69
N GLU A 447 1.27 25.17 -5.87
CA GLU A 447 1.48 26.52 -6.42
C GLU A 447 0.89 27.58 -5.49
N ARG A 448 -0.36 27.41 -5.05
CA ARG A 448 -1.02 28.32 -4.11
C ARG A 448 -0.22 28.47 -2.81
N ARG A 449 0.27 27.37 -2.24
CA ARG A 449 1.12 27.42 -1.04
C ARG A 449 2.46 28.08 -1.31
N PHE A 450 3.05 27.85 -2.48
CA PHE A 450 4.28 28.50 -2.84
C PHE A 450 4.10 30.01 -2.97
N ASP A 451 3.00 30.46 -3.56
CA ASP A 451 2.65 31.88 -3.65
C ASP A 451 2.41 32.51 -2.27
N ASP A 452 1.75 31.80 -1.34
CA ASP A 452 1.62 32.24 0.05
C ASP A 452 3.00 32.42 0.70
N ILE A 453 3.92 31.47 0.52
CA ILE A 453 5.30 31.54 1.02
C ILE A 453 6.07 32.72 0.40
N LYS A 454 5.95 32.93 -0.92
CA LYS A 454 6.56 34.08 -1.60
C LYS A 454 6.06 35.40 -1.03
N LYS A 455 4.76 35.48 -0.72
CA LYS A 455 4.15 36.66 -0.11
C LYS A 455 4.67 36.90 1.30
N GLU A 456 4.76 35.86 2.13
CA GLU A 456 5.36 35.95 3.48
C GLU A 456 6.78 36.51 3.44
N ILE A 457 7.61 36.00 2.51
CA ILE A 457 9.00 36.46 2.33
C ILE A 457 9.08 37.87 1.74
N LYS A 458 8.14 38.23 0.86
CA LYS A 458 8.09 39.58 0.31
C LYS A 458 7.72 40.61 1.36
N ASP A 459 6.86 40.25 2.30
CA ASP A 459 6.47 41.10 3.43
C ASP A 459 7.63 41.23 4.45
N ASP A 460 8.40 40.16 4.66
CA ASP A 460 9.63 40.15 5.46
C ASP A 460 10.66 39.16 4.89
N LEU A 461 11.75 39.70 4.32
CA LEU A 461 12.82 38.91 3.68
C LEU A 461 13.50 37.91 4.63
N THR A 462 13.40 38.10 5.94
CA THR A 462 14.00 37.21 6.94
C THR A 462 13.07 36.08 7.39
N ASN A 463 11.78 36.16 7.05
CA ASN A 463 10.78 35.16 7.39
C ASN A 463 10.84 33.94 6.44
N THR A 464 11.89 33.13 6.58
CA THR A 464 12.17 31.99 5.68
C THR A 464 11.68 30.64 6.19
N ALA A 465 11.06 30.57 7.38
CA ALA A 465 10.77 29.30 8.05
C ALA A 465 9.86 28.38 7.20
N SER A 466 8.75 28.92 6.66
CA SER A 466 7.83 28.19 5.79
C SER A 466 8.52 27.70 4.51
N PHE A 467 9.45 28.49 3.97
CA PHE A 467 10.21 28.16 2.77
C PHE A 467 11.28 27.10 2.99
N GLU A 468 12.02 27.18 4.10
CA GLU A 468 12.99 26.14 4.51
C GLU A 468 12.30 24.78 4.71
N GLN A 469 11.11 24.79 5.34
CA GLN A 469 10.29 23.58 5.49
C GLN A 469 9.84 23.04 4.14
N ALA A 470 9.35 23.90 3.24
CA ALA A 470 8.95 23.50 1.90
C ALA A 470 10.11 22.91 1.07
N LEU A 471 11.33 23.48 1.18
CA LEU A 471 12.54 22.94 0.55
C LEU A 471 12.92 21.53 1.06
N ALA A 472 12.54 21.18 2.28
CA ALA A 472 12.76 19.84 2.83
C ALA A 472 11.64 18.88 2.40
N ASP A 473 10.39 19.28 2.58
CA ASP A 473 9.21 18.42 2.41
C ASP A 473 8.87 18.17 0.94
N TRP A 474 9.13 19.15 0.07
CA TRP A 474 8.73 19.11 -1.34
C TRP A 474 9.85 18.61 -2.25
N LYS A 475 10.96 18.12 -1.67
CA LYS A 475 12.06 17.55 -2.43
C LYS A 475 11.60 16.33 -3.23
N GLY A 476 11.75 16.42 -4.56
CA GLY A 476 11.29 15.40 -5.51
C GLY A 476 9.87 15.60 -6.04
N LEU A 477 9.15 16.65 -5.61
CA LEU A 477 7.89 17.07 -6.22
C LEU A 477 8.14 17.86 -7.52
N PRO A 478 7.19 17.87 -8.46
CA PRO A 478 7.31 18.67 -9.70
C PRO A 478 7.62 20.15 -9.46
N ILE A 479 7.05 20.76 -8.42
CA ILE A 479 7.26 22.18 -8.07
C ILE A 479 8.66 22.47 -7.51
N TYR A 480 9.47 21.45 -7.21
CA TYR A 480 10.74 21.63 -6.52
C TYR A 480 11.75 22.48 -7.31
N GLU A 481 11.78 22.35 -8.63
CA GLU A 481 12.67 23.16 -9.49
C GLU A 481 12.36 24.66 -9.39
N GLU A 482 11.08 25.01 -9.21
CA GLU A 482 10.68 26.40 -8.99
C GLU A 482 11.08 26.92 -7.61
N LEU A 483 11.01 26.06 -6.57
CA LEU A 483 11.52 26.40 -5.24
C LEU A 483 13.03 26.65 -5.27
N GLU A 484 13.79 25.82 -5.97
CA GLU A 484 15.24 26.01 -6.12
C GLU A 484 15.57 27.31 -6.87
N SER A 485 14.81 27.62 -7.91
CA SER A 485 14.96 28.87 -8.66
C SER A 485 14.68 30.09 -7.78
N TYR A 486 13.57 30.09 -7.04
CA TYR A 486 13.25 31.18 -6.12
C TYR A 486 14.24 31.30 -4.96
N LYS A 487 14.81 30.18 -4.48
CA LYS A 487 15.87 30.21 -3.46
C LYS A 487 17.09 31.01 -3.96
N ALA A 488 17.47 30.84 -5.23
CA ALA A 488 18.58 31.58 -5.82
C ALA A 488 18.28 33.09 -5.88
N GLU A 489 17.08 33.47 -6.30
CA GLU A 489 16.62 34.87 -6.31
C GLU A 489 16.62 35.47 -4.89
N LEU A 490 16.01 34.76 -3.94
CA LEU A 490 15.97 35.17 -2.53
C LEU A 490 17.36 35.33 -1.93
N THR A 491 18.31 34.46 -2.30
CA THR A 491 19.70 34.54 -1.84
C THR A 491 20.34 35.85 -2.29
N GLU A 492 20.10 36.27 -3.53
CA GLU A 492 20.62 37.55 -4.06
C GLU A 492 20.02 38.76 -3.34
N ASP A 493 18.70 38.76 -3.13
CA ASP A 493 17.99 39.83 -2.42
C ASP A 493 18.45 39.94 -0.96
N GLN A 494 18.56 38.80 -0.26
CA GLN A 494 19.07 38.75 1.10
C GLN A 494 20.53 39.23 1.19
N GLU A 495 21.40 38.82 0.25
CA GLU A 495 22.80 39.25 0.22
C GLU A 495 22.93 40.77 0.06
N LYS A 496 22.10 41.36 -0.78
CA LYS A 496 22.10 42.80 -1.02
C LYS A 496 21.76 43.61 0.25
N GLU A 497 20.82 43.15 1.07
CA GLU A 497 20.48 43.82 2.32
C GLU A 497 21.47 43.48 3.45
N ALA A 498 21.81 42.20 3.62
CA ALA A 498 22.76 41.74 4.63
C ALA A 498 24.14 42.42 4.48
N SER A 499 24.67 42.55 3.26
CA SER A 499 25.97 43.18 3.03
C SER A 499 25.99 44.68 3.40
N LYS A 500 24.87 45.40 3.26
CA LYS A 500 24.75 46.79 3.72
C LYS A 500 24.74 46.87 5.24
N LEU A 501 24.00 45.96 5.89
CA LEU A 501 23.92 45.86 7.34
C LEU A 501 25.30 45.52 7.94
N VAL A 502 26.03 44.57 7.36
CA VAL A 502 27.41 44.23 7.74
C VAL A 502 28.33 45.45 7.68
N LYS A 503 28.29 46.22 6.57
CA LYS A 503 29.10 47.45 6.44
C LYS A 503 28.76 48.48 7.53
N LYS A 504 27.48 48.66 7.85
CA LYS A 504 27.05 49.55 8.95
C LYS A 504 27.51 49.02 10.31
N ALA A 505 27.35 47.72 10.56
CA ALA A 505 27.79 47.07 11.78
C ALA A 505 29.27 47.31 12.03
N GLN A 506 30.12 47.02 11.03
CA GLN A 506 31.57 47.27 11.09
C GLN A 506 31.90 48.75 11.37
N SER A 507 31.18 49.68 10.74
CA SER A 507 31.36 51.10 11.00
C SER A 507 31.01 51.49 12.44
N TYR A 508 29.91 50.97 12.99
CA TYR A 508 29.51 51.25 14.37
C TYR A 508 30.48 50.65 15.38
N VAL A 509 30.91 49.42 15.16
CA VAL A 509 31.91 48.74 16.01
C VAL A 509 33.22 49.53 16.03
N LYS A 510 33.71 50.02 14.88
CA LYS A 510 34.91 50.88 14.80
C LYS A 510 34.77 52.20 15.57
N SER A 511 33.56 52.72 15.68
CA SER A 511 33.24 53.95 16.44
C SER A 511 32.86 53.69 17.90
N GLU A 512 33.10 52.47 18.40
CA GLU A 512 32.75 52.02 19.76
C GLU A 512 31.25 52.08 20.10
N ARG A 513 30.37 52.21 19.09
CA ARG A 513 28.91 52.18 19.25
C ARG A 513 28.42 50.73 19.20
N TRP A 514 28.82 49.93 20.18
CA TRP A 514 28.74 48.47 20.11
C TRP A 514 27.33 47.90 20.03
N LEU A 515 26.35 48.42 20.78
CA LEU A 515 24.97 47.90 20.73
C LEU A 515 24.33 48.11 19.35
N LYS A 516 24.65 49.23 18.69
CA LYS A 516 24.19 49.49 17.31
C LYS A 516 24.93 48.64 16.30
N GLY A 517 26.20 48.33 16.55
CA GLY A 517 26.97 47.36 15.77
C GLY A 517 26.36 45.96 15.87
N TRP A 518 26.03 45.53 17.09
CA TRP A 518 25.34 44.28 17.39
C TRP A 518 24.01 44.19 16.68
N SER A 519 23.13 45.18 16.87
CA SER A 519 21.79 45.19 16.26
C SER A 519 21.85 45.05 14.74
N GLN A 520 22.74 45.78 14.06
CA GLN A 520 22.89 45.67 12.61
C GLN A 520 23.49 44.33 12.17
N ALA A 521 24.43 43.76 12.94
CA ALA A 521 24.97 42.44 12.64
C ALA A 521 23.93 41.33 12.88
N ALA A 522 23.13 41.42 13.95
CA ALA A 522 22.08 40.45 14.24
C ALA A 522 20.94 40.51 13.21
N GLU A 523 20.57 41.71 12.75
CA GLU A 523 19.64 41.90 11.62
C GLU A 523 20.22 41.26 10.34
N ALA A 524 21.52 41.42 10.07
CA ALA A 524 22.18 40.78 8.93
C ALA A 524 22.19 39.24 9.02
N VAL A 525 22.32 38.66 10.23
CA VAL A 525 22.26 37.21 10.45
C VAL A 525 20.87 36.63 10.16
N ALA A 526 19.81 37.41 10.35
CA ALA A 526 18.44 36.98 10.06
C ALA A 526 18.20 36.69 8.56
N HIS A 527 19.04 37.23 7.67
CA HIS A 527 19.07 36.90 6.25
C HIS A 527 19.83 35.58 5.98
N LYS A 528 19.24 34.46 6.40
CA LYS A 528 19.90 33.15 6.50
C LYS A 528 20.57 32.61 5.23
N PHE A 529 20.11 32.99 4.05
CA PHE A 529 20.68 32.53 2.78
C PHE A 529 21.82 33.41 2.28
N ALA A 530 22.01 34.61 2.85
CA ALA A 530 23.10 35.51 2.48
C ALA A 530 24.47 34.96 2.91
N ALA A 531 25.48 35.09 2.06
CA ALA A 531 26.87 34.82 2.44
C ALA A 531 27.35 35.82 3.51
N SER A 532 26.91 37.08 3.41
CA SER A 532 27.17 38.13 4.39
C SER A 532 26.63 37.82 5.80
N ALA A 533 25.65 36.91 5.94
CA ALA A 533 25.18 36.49 7.27
C ALA A 533 26.28 35.77 8.07
N VAL A 534 27.19 35.04 7.42
CA VAL A 534 28.33 34.39 8.08
C VAL A 534 29.31 35.44 8.60
N GLU A 535 29.59 36.47 7.81
CA GLU A 535 30.44 37.58 8.24
C GLU A 535 29.80 38.36 9.39
N ALA A 536 28.50 38.60 9.33
CA ALA A 536 27.74 39.22 10.40
C ALA A 536 27.82 38.41 11.71
N GLN A 537 27.70 37.08 11.64
CA GLN A 537 27.86 36.21 12.80
C GLN A 537 29.26 36.32 13.40
N SER A 538 30.31 36.41 12.58
CA SER A 538 31.67 36.63 13.08
C SER A 538 31.80 37.96 13.84
N ILE A 539 31.12 39.03 13.40
CA ILE A 539 31.10 40.32 14.11
C ILE A 539 30.46 40.15 15.49
N LEU A 540 29.34 39.44 15.59
CA LEU A 540 28.68 39.15 16.87
C LEU A 540 29.61 38.35 17.80
N ASP A 541 30.27 37.32 17.27
CA ASP A 541 31.20 36.49 18.03
C ASP A 541 32.40 37.29 18.57
N ASP A 542 32.92 38.22 17.77
CA ASP A 542 34.03 39.08 18.18
C ASP A 542 33.61 40.14 19.21
N LEU A 543 32.40 40.69 19.07
CA LEU A 543 31.82 41.57 20.09
C LEU A 543 31.63 40.83 21.43
N ASN A 544 31.17 39.58 21.39
CA ASN A 544 31.01 38.75 22.59
C ASN A 544 32.34 38.42 23.30
N LYS A 545 33.45 38.37 22.57
CA LYS A 545 34.80 38.16 23.16
C LYS A 545 35.39 39.44 23.77
N ASN A 546 34.84 40.61 23.43
CA ASN A 546 35.31 41.88 23.95
C ASN A 546 34.57 42.24 25.25
N ALA A 547 35.25 42.06 26.39
CA ALA A 547 34.66 42.30 27.72
C ALA A 547 34.14 43.74 27.93
N ALA A 548 34.80 44.75 27.35
CA ALA A 548 34.33 46.13 27.42
C ALA A 548 33.04 46.32 26.62
N ALA A 549 33.01 45.77 25.41
CA ALA A 549 31.82 45.79 24.55
C ALA A 549 30.63 45.09 25.20
N VAL A 550 30.84 43.91 25.76
CA VAL A 550 29.78 43.16 26.46
C VAL A 550 29.21 43.95 27.63
N ALA A 551 30.06 44.57 28.45
CA ALA A 551 29.60 45.32 29.63
C ALA A 551 28.76 46.55 29.24
N GLU A 552 29.22 47.32 28.25
CA GLU A 552 28.52 48.51 27.78
C GLU A 552 27.22 48.16 27.05
N MET A 553 27.25 47.19 26.13
CA MET A 553 26.05 46.72 25.42
C MET A 553 24.98 46.22 26.38
N LYS A 554 25.35 45.47 27.43
CA LYS A 554 24.38 45.01 28.45
C LYS A 554 23.75 46.19 29.19
N SER A 555 24.55 47.18 29.58
CA SER A 555 24.03 48.36 30.27
C SER A 555 23.09 49.18 29.38
N GLU A 556 23.43 49.37 28.11
CA GLU A 556 22.56 50.06 27.14
C GLU A 556 21.28 49.26 26.87
N THR A 557 21.41 47.95 26.71
CA THR A 557 20.28 47.01 26.52
C THR A 557 19.31 47.07 27.70
N ASP A 558 19.81 46.97 28.94
CA ASP A 558 18.98 47.06 30.13
C ASP A 558 18.23 48.39 30.23
N LYS A 559 18.88 49.49 29.82
CA LYS A 559 18.25 50.81 29.81
C LYS A 559 17.13 50.92 28.78
N GLU A 560 17.35 50.41 27.57
CA GLU A 560 16.35 50.46 26.48
C GLU A 560 15.20 49.49 26.74
N LEU A 561 15.50 48.23 27.10
CA LEU A 561 14.47 47.22 27.36
C LEU A 561 13.67 47.49 28.62
N ALA A 562 14.24 48.05 29.70
CA ALA A 562 13.48 48.33 30.92
C ALA A 562 12.23 49.18 30.65
N GLN A 563 12.34 50.21 29.80
CA GLN A 563 11.21 51.08 29.46
C GLN A 563 10.15 50.35 28.63
N ASN A 564 10.59 49.47 27.73
CA ASN A 564 9.71 48.69 26.88
C ASN A 564 8.98 47.61 27.67
N VAL A 565 9.68 46.89 28.55
CA VAL A 565 9.12 45.89 29.46
C VAL A 565 8.10 46.52 30.41
N GLU A 566 8.41 47.67 31.01
CA GLU A 566 7.46 48.36 31.90
C GLU A 566 6.17 48.75 31.17
N ARG A 567 6.29 49.31 29.97
CA ARG A 567 5.13 49.73 29.15
C ARG A 567 4.32 48.53 28.65
N ALA A 568 5.00 47.48 28.19
CA ALA A 568 4.39 46.22 27.79
C ALA A 568 3.61 45.59 28.95
N GLN A 569 4.23 45.51 30.14
CA GLN A 569 3.63 44.90 31.32
C GLN A 569 2.37 45.68 31.74
N LYS A 570 2.44 47.01 31.72
CA LYS A 570 1.32 47.88 32.07
C LYS A 570 0.11 47.72 31.13
N GLU A 571 0.32 47.51 29.84
CA GLU A 571 -0.79 47.24 28.91
C GLU A 571 -1.30 45.79 29.04
N PHE A 572 -0.40 44.84 29.28
CA PHE A 572 -0.76 43.43 29.52
C PHE A 572 -1.62 43.27 30.78
N ASP A 573 -1.25 43.93 31.88
CA ASP A 573 -2.01 43.92 33.15
C ASP A 573 -3.41 44.56 33.02
N LYS A 574 -3.63 45.39 31.99
CA LYS A 574 -4.95 45.93 31.65
C LYS A 574 -5.79 45.00 30.77
N GLY A 575 -5.32 43.79 30.49
CA GLY A 575 -5.95 42.84 29.59
C GLY A 575 -5.91 43.29 28.12
N LYS A 576 -4.83 43.98 27.70
CA LYS A 576 -4.66 44.47 26.32
C LYS A 576 -3.39 43.90 25.69
N PRO A 577 -3.37 42.60 25.37
CA PRO A 577 -2.17 41.94 24.86
C PRO A 577 -1.75 42.48 23.48
N ASP A 578 -2.70 42.94 22.65
CA ASP A 578 -2.46 43.61 21.37
C ASP A 578 -1.66 44.92 21.51
N ARG A 579 -1.92 45.69 22.57
CA ARG A 579 -1.19 46.93 22.87
C ARG A 579 0.14 46.65 23.55
N ALA A 580 0.20 45.62 24.39
CA ALA A 580 1.43 45.19 25.03
C ALA A 580 2.48 44.75 24.00
N ALA A 581 2.07 44.01 22.97
CA ALA A 581 2.93 43.55 21.88
C ALA A 581 3.63 44.69 21.12
N LYS A 582 3.07 45.90 21.09
CA LYS A 582 3.69 47.06 20.41
C LYS A 582 5.00 47.54 21.06
N TYR A 583 5.21 47.22 22.34
CA TYR A 583 6.43 47.59 23.06
C TYR A 583 7.50 46.49 23.04
N LEU A 584 7.14 45.28 22.61
CA LEU A 584 8.05 44.15 22.37
C LEU A 584 7.75 43.58 20.97
N PRO A 585 8.11 44.30 19.90
CA PRO A 585 7.81 43.92 18.51
C PRO A 585 8.53 42.64 18.07
N ASP A 586 8.05 41.93 17.06
CA ASP A 586 8.52 40.57 16.73
C ASP A 586 10.04 40.39 16.56
N ASP A 587 10.75 41.45 16.16
CA ASP A 587 12.18 41.50 15.92
C ASP A 587 13.04 41.80 17.17
N TRP A 588 12.43 42.16 18.31
CA TRP A 588 13.17 42.64 19.49
C TRP A 588 14.20 41.62 20.01
N ARG A 589 13.93 40.32 19.86
CA ARG A 589 14.73 39.24 20.47
C ARG A 589 16.13 39.12 19.91
N TRP A 590 16.33 39.42 18.63
CA TRP A 590 17.66 39.30 18.01
C TRP A 590 18.40 40.63 17.97
N LEU A 591 17.72 41.77 18.16
CA LEU A 591 18.37 43.09 18.13
C LEU A 591 19.18 43.41 19.39
N TYR A 592 18.97 42.69 20.49
CA TYR A 592 19.61 42.92 21.79
C TYR A 592 20.39 41.69 22.28
N PRO A 593 21.60 41.86 22.83
CA PRO A 593 22.31 40.78 23.52
C PRO A 593 21.65 40.42 24.86
N GLU A 594 21.96 39.22 25.39
CA GLU A 594 21.40 38.78 26.68
C GLU A 594 21.83 39.69 27.84
N SER A 595 20.83 40.16 28.60
CA SER A 595 20.96 40.96 29.83
C SER A 595 19.87 40.57 30.85
N ASP A 596 19.78 41.27 31.99
CA ASP A 596 18.74 40.99 32.98
C ASP A 596 17.35 41.43 32.50
N GLN A 597 17.24 42.60 31.85
CA GLN A 597 15.98 43.06 31.25
C GLN A 597 15.60 42.26 30.01
N TYR A 598 16.56 41.71 29.27
CA TYR A 598 16.28 40.76 28.19
C TYR A 598 15.49 39.55 28.67
N LYS A 599 15.87 38.97 29.82
CA LYS A 599 15.15 37.82 30.41
C LYS A 599 13.74 38.22 30.86
N ALA A 600 13.58 39.42 31.42
CA ALA A 600 12.27 39.94 31.82
C ALA A 600 11.35 40.17 30.61
N ALA A 601 11.90 40.76 29.54
CA ALA A 601 11.21 40.93 28.26
C ALA A 601 10.78 39.60 27.66
N LEU A 602 11.66 38.59 27.68
CA LEU A 602 11.37 37.26 27.14
C LEU A 602 10.22 36.58 27.87
N ALA A 603 10.20 36.66 29.20
CA ALA A 603 9.14 36.07 30.02
C ALA A 603 7.78 36.76 29.79
N LEU A 604 7.77 38.08 29.61
CA LEU A 604 6.56 38.85 29.36
C LEU A 604 6.02 38.64 27.94
N ASP A 605 6.89 38.71 26.94
CA ASP A 605 6.55 38.49 25.54
C ASP A 605 5.95 37.10 25.30
N LYS A 606 6.45 36.06 26.00
CA LYS A 606 5.82 34.73 26.00
C LYS A 606 4.34 34.80 26.45
N LYS A 607 4.06 35.46 27.57
CA LYS A 607 2.68 35.60 28.10
C LYS A 607 1.78 36.40 27.16
N ILE A 608 2.32 37.48 26.56
CA ILE A 608 1.59 38.31 25.59
C ILE A 608 1.16 37.44 24.39
N ARG A 609 2.07 36.62 23.87
CA ARG A 609 1.78 35.76 22.71
C ARG A 609 0.82 34.62 23.03
N GLU A 610 0.92 34.02 24.22
CA GLU A 610 -0.06 33.03 24.70
C GLU A 610 -1.47 33.65 24.76
N ALA A 611 -1.61 34.84 25.36
CA ALA A 611 -2.89 35.54 25.42
C ALA A 611 -3.45 35.92 24.04
N LEU A 612 -2.59 36.36 23.11
CA LEU A 612 -3.01 36.66 21.73
C LEU A 612 -3.42 35.42 20.94
N ALA A 613 -2.88 34.24 21.28
CA ALA A 613 -3.24 32.99 20.66
C ALA A 613 -4.57 32.44 21.19
N GLU A 614 -4.94 32.75 22.45
CA GLU A 614 -6.24 32.40 23.04
C GLU A 614 -7.39 33.29 22.53
N GLU A 615 -7.10 34.49 22.02
CA GLU A 615 -8.08 35.40 21.41
C GLU A 615 -8.37 35.11 19.92
N LYS A 616 -7.53 34.31 19.25
CA LYS A 616 -7.67 33.90 17.84
C LYS A 616 -8.32 32.53 17.72
#